data_AF-A0A7C4JJG4-F1
#
_entry.id   AF-A0A7C4JJG4-F1
#
_cell.length_a   1.000
_cell.length_b   1.000
_cell.length_c   1.000
_cell.angle_alpha   90.00
_cell.angle_beta   90.00
_cell.angle_gamma   90.00
#
_symmetry.space_group_name_H-M   'P 1'
#
loop_
_entity.id
_entity.type
_entity.pdbx_description
1 polymer ?
#
loop_
_entity_poly.entity_id
_entity_poly.type
_entity_poly.pdbx_seq_one_letter_code
_entity_poly.pdbx_strand_id
1 'polypeptide(L)'
;MATQNCIKYVIKNVWYDTVDQPVIPIDFANECAEGIYVTVEVKALDGRILHHEKIRLKSSEKKSIELTLSYYGDVIITASAKLEKSSVFIALGEHKLKL
;
A
#
# COMPACT_ATOMS: atom_id res chain seq x y z
N MET A 1 -4.16 25.74 2.62
CA MET A 1 -4.85 24.53 2.11
C MET A 1 -3.80 23.58 1.58
N ALA A 2 -3.37 22.62 2.39
CA ALA A 2 -2.38 21.62 2.02
C ALA A 2 -3.01 20.24 2.24
N THR A 3 -3.82 19.80 1.28
CA THR A 3 -4.53 18.50 1.31
C THR A 3 -3.63 17.32 0.96
N GLN A 4 -2.30 17.50 0.98
CA GLN A 4 -1.35 16.57 0.36
C GLN A 4 -0.61 15.64 1.32
N ASN A 5 -0.82 15.66 2.64
CA ASN A 5 0.00 14.84 3.54
C ASN A 5 -0.74 14.26 4.76
N CYS A 6 -2.06 14.04 4.68
CA CYS A 6 -2.80 13.42 5.78
C CYS A 6 -2.75 11.89 5.77
N ILE A 7 -1.99 11.26 4.88
CA ILE A 7 -1.87 9.81 4.79
C ILE A 7 -0.39 9.48 4.79
N LYS A 8 0.05 8.73 5.79
CA LYS A 8 1.40 8.21 5.86
C LYS A 8 1.38 6.73 5.51
N TYR A 9 2.31 6.31 4.68
CA TYR A 9 2.55 4.90 4.42
C TYR A 9 4.05 4.63 4.45
N VAL A 10 4.41 3.45 4.96
CA VAL A 10 5.81 3.01 5.08
C VAL A 10 5.88 1.54 4.71
N ILE A 11 6.70 1.23 3.71
CA ILE A 11 7.05 -0.16 3.37
C ILE A 11 8.22 -0.56 4.25
N LYS A 12 8.04 -1.61 5.06
CA LYS A 12 9.09 -2.16 5.92
C LYS A 12 9.99 -3.12 5.15
N ASN A 13 11.03 -3.60 5.82
CA ASN A 13 11.92 -4.62 5.28
C ASN A 13 11.14 -5.88 4.93
N VAL A 14 11.36 -6.36 3.71
CA VAL A 14 10.83 -7.64 3.24
C VAL A 14 11.47 -8.77 4.03
N TRP A 15 10.66 -9.75 4.37
CA TRP A 15 11.10 -11.01 4.97
C TRP A 15 10.49 -12.18 4.21
N TYR A 16 11.02 -13.38 4.40
CA TYR A 16 10.52 -14.58 3.74
C TYR A 16 9.87 -15.49 4.78
N ASP A 17 8.69 -16.02 4.45
CA ASP A 17 7.97 -16.92 5.34
C ASP A 17 8.57 -18.34 5.36
N THR A 18 7.91 -19.27 6.07
CA THR A 18 8.38 -20.65 6.21
C THR A 18 8.36 -21.46 4.91
N VAL A 19 7.71 -20.95 3.85
CA VAL A 19 7.69 -21.56 2.51
C VAL A 19 8.46 -20.71 1.50
N ASP A 20 9.41 -19.90 2.00
CA ASP A 20 10.27 -19.00 1.23
C ASP A 20 9.51 -17.96 0.39
N GLN A 21 8.28 -17.61 0.74
CA GLN A 21 7.52 -16.57 0.02
C GLN A 21 7.87 -15.18 0.54
N PRO A 22 8.17 -14.20 -0.33
CA PRO A 22 8.37 -12.82 0.09
C PRO A 22 7.11 -12.24 0.70
N VAL A 23 7.25 -11.72 1.91
CA VAL A 23 6.25 -10.97 2.66
C VAL A 23 6.68 -9.52 2.76
N ILE A 24 5.82 -8.63 2.30
CA ILE A 24 6.06 -7.19 2.25
C ILE A 24 5.14 -6.50 3.26
N PRO A 25 5.66 -6.11 4.45
CA PRO A 25 4.84 -5.44 5.45
C PRO A 25 4.70 -3.95 5.08
N ILE A 26 3.47 -3.46 5.12
CA ILE A 26 3.17 -2.05 4.84
C ILE A 26 2.34 -1.47 5.98
N ASP A 27 2.85 -0.41 6.59
CA ASP A 27 2.16 0.36 7.60
C ASP A 27 1.43 1.53 6.95
N PHE A 28 0.16 1.72 7.30
CA PHE A 28 -0.64 2.87 6.93
C PHE A 28 -1.10 3.63 8.17
N ALA A 29 -1.11 4.95 8.08
CA ALA A 29 -1.70 5.83 9.07
C ALA A 29 -2.57 6.88 8.38
N ASN A 30 -3.84 6.93 8.77
CA ASN A 30 -4.78 7.94 8.33
C ASN A 30 -4.81 9.10 9.34
N GLU A 31 -4.18 10.21 8.99
CA GLU A 31 -4.22 11.47 9.75
C GLU A 31 -5.29 12.43 9.19
N CYS A 32 -6.12 11.98 8.24
CA CYS A 32 -7.24 12.75 7.71
C CYS A 32 -8.41 12.76 8.72
N ALA A 33 -9.23 13.80 8.68
CA ALA A 33 -10.39 13.94 9.57
C ALA A 33 -11.51 12.92 9.26
N GLU A 34 -11.51 12.33 8.07
CA GLU A 34 -12.48 11.32 7.63
C GLU A 34 -11.82 9.96 7.35
N GLY A 35 -12.64 8.93 7.17
CA GLY A 35 -12.16 7.63 6.74
C GLY A 35 -11.67 7.67 5.29
N ILE A 36 -10.74 6.77 4.97
CA ILE A 36 -10.15 6.60 3.65
C ILE A 36 -10.17 5.14 3.23
N TYR A 37 -10.20 4.93 1.92
CA TYR A 37 -9.90 3.65 1.30
C TYR A 37 -8.53 3.73 0.65
N VAL A 38 -7.59 2.92 1.13
CA VAL A 38 -6.29 2.75 0.51
C VAL A 38 -6.36 1.53 -0.39
N THR A 39 -5.90 1.69 -1.62
CA THR A 39 -5.70 0.62 -2.58
C THR A 39 -4.21 0.46 -2.81
N VAL A 40 -3.72 -0.76 -2.60
CA VAL A 40 -2.34 -1.16 -2.85
C VAL A 40 -2.33 -2.14 -4.00
N GLU A 41 -1.47 -1.91 -4.96
CA GLU A 41 -1.31 -2.76 -6.13
C GLU A 41 0.17 -3.07 -6.33
N VAL A 42 0.48 -4.36 -6.43
CA VAL A 42 1.82 -4.87 -6.73
C VAL A 42 1.83 -5.36 -8.17
N LYS A 43 2.75 -4.83 -8.97
CA LYS A 43 2.97 -5.22 -10.36
C LYS A 43 4.37 -5.78 -10.56
N ALA A 44 4.53 -6.73 -11.46
CA ALA A 44 5.84 -7.06 -12.02
C ALA A 44 6.30 -5.95 -12.98
N LEU A 45 7.60 -5.94 -13.31
CA LEU A 45 8.17 -4.95 -14.26
C LEU A 45 7.56 -5.03 -15.67
N ASP A 46 6.98 -6.17 -16.05
CA ASP A 46 6.26 -6.35 -17.32
C ASP A 46 4.83 -5.77 -17.29
N GLY A 47 4.40 -5.20 -16.16
CA GLY A 47 3.08 -4.61 -15.96
C GLY A 47 2.02 -5.59 -15.45
N ARG A 48 2.34 -6.88 -15.28
CA ARG A 48 1.40 -7.87 -14.73
C ARG A 48 1.09 -7.57 -13.27
N ILE A 49 -0.20 -7.48 -12.92
CA ILE A 49 -0.63 -7.35 -11.53
C ILE A 49 -0.42 -8.69 -10.82
N LEU A 50 0.38 -8.65 -9.75
CA LEU A 50 0.70 -9.80 -8.89
C LEU A 50 -0.21 -9.85 -7.67
N HIS A 51 -0.57 -8.69 -7.12
CA HIS A 51 -1.42 -8.58 -5.94
C HIS A 51 -2.17 -7.25 -5.95
N HIS A 52 -3.40 -7.26 -5.42
CA HIS A 52 -4.22 -6.07 -5.28
C HIS A 52 -5.05 -6.18 -3.99
N GLU A 53 -4.88 -5.22 -3.09
CA GLU A 53 -5.58 -5.18 -1.81
C GLU A 53 -6.20 -3.80 -1.59
N LYS A 54 -7.43 -3.79 -1.04
CA LYS A 54 -8.13 -2.58 -0.65
C LYS A 54 -8.43 -2.60 0.85
N ILE A 55 -7.98 -1.56 1.53
CA ILE A 55 -8.05 -1.44 2.98
C ILE A 55 -8.86 -0.19 3.32
N ARG A 56 -9.76 -0.32 4.29
CA ARG A 56 -10.44 0.81 4.89
C ARG A 56 -9.70 1.24 6.15
N LEU A 57 -9.41 2.53 6.27
CA LEU A 57 -8.85 3.16 7.47
C LEU A 57 -9.82 4.24 7.94
N LYS A 58 -10.32 4.14 9.16
CA LYS A 58 -11.09 5.20 9.81
C LYS A 58 -10.18 6.40 10.10
N SER A 59 -10.80 7.54 10.40
CA SER A 59 -10.08 8.74 10.85
C SER A 59 -9.16 8.41 12.02
N SER A 60 -7.90 8.88 11.96
CA SER A 60 -6.87 8.63 12.98
C SER A 60 -6.46 7.15 13.16
N GLU A 61 -6.90 6.24 12.29
CA GLU A 61 -6.56 4.81 12.38
C GLU A 61 -5.15 4.54 11.82
N LYS A 62 -4.44 3.62 12.47
CA LYS A 62 -3.20 3.02 11.98
C LYS A 62 -3.45 1.55 11.74
N LYS A 63 -2.99 1.04 10.61
CA LYS A 63 -3.14 -0.36 10.25
C LYS A 63 -1.92 -0.85 9.49
N SER A 64 -1.44 -2.03 9.87
CA SER A 64 -0.40 -2.74 9.14
C SER A 64 -1.04 -3.87 8.35
N ILE A 65 -0.56 -4.08 7.13
CA ILE A 65 -0.89 -5.24 6.31
C ILE A 65 0.39 -5.92 5.86
N GLU A 66 0.27 -7.18 5.48
CA GLU A 66 1.37 -8.00 4.99
C GLU A 66 0.97 -8.57 3.63
N LEU A 67 1.70 -8.19 2.59
CA LEU A 67 1.48 -8.70 1.25
C LEU A 67 2.40 -9.89 1.02
N THR A 68 1.84 -11.09 0.97
CA THR A 68 2.57 -12.31 0.58
C THR A 68 2.48 -12.49 -0.92
N LEU A 69 3.63 -12.67 -1.57
CA LEU A 69 3.72 -12.85 -3.02
C LEU A 69 4.31 -14.22 -3.36
N SER A 70 3.74 -14.91 -4.34
CA SER A 70 4.33 -16.11 -4.95
C SER A 70 5.15 -15.75 -6.20
N TYR A 71 5.91 -14.64 -6.14
CA TYR A 71 6.70 -14.12 -7.24
C TYR A 71 8.09 -13.70 -6.76
N TYR A 72 9.12 -14.12 -7.50
CA TYR A 72 10.53 -13.84 -7.23
C TYR A 72 11.07 -12.98 -8.38
N GLY A 73 11.18 -11.69 -8.15
CA GLY A 73 11.65 -10.72 -9.13
C GLY A 73 11.39 -9.28 -8.70
N ASP A 74 11.88 -8.33 -9.49
CA ASP A 74 11.61 -6.92 -9.28
C ASP A 74 10.11 -6.63 -9.41
N VAL A 75 9.56 -5.92 -8.43
CA VAL A 75 8.16 -5.51 -8.40
C VAL A 75 8.03 -3.99 -8.21
N ILE A 76 6.89 -3.47 -8.61
CA ILE A 76 6.47 -2.08 -8.43
C ILE A 76 5.24 -2.09 -7.53
N ILE A 77 5.35 -1.44 -6.38
CA ILE A 77 4.27 -1.28 -5.42
C ILE A 77 3.72 0.13 -5.61
N THR A 78 2.45 0.22 -5.95
CA THR A 78 1.73 1.49 -6.04
C THR A 78 0.68 1.55 -4.94
N ALA A 79 0.59 2.70 -4.28
CA ALA A 79 -0.42 2.96 -3.27
C ALA A 79 -1.21 4.21 -3.64
N SER A 80 -2.53 4.09 -3.58
CA SER A 80 -3.45 5.20 -3.80
C SER A 80 -4.49 5.23 -2.71
N ALA A 81 -5.00 6.41 -2.39
CA ALA A 81 -6.05 6.59 -1.41
C ALA A 81 -7.24 7.34 -2.00
N LYS A 82 -8.43 6.99 -1.54
CA LYS A 82 -9.67 7.68 -1.84
C LYS A 82 -10.35 8.05 -0.52
N LEU A 83 -10.69 9.31 -0.36
CA LEU A 83 -11.50 9.78 0.77
C LEU A 83 -12.90 9.15 0.71
N GLU A 84 -13.50 8.78 1.83
CA GLU A 84 -14.82 8.14 1.86
C GLU A 84 -15.93 9.04 1.33
N LYS A 85 -15.89 10.33 1.67
CA LYS A 85 -16.93 11.30 1.36
C LYS A 85 -16.62 12.16 0.14
N SER A 86 -15.47 11.94 -0.50
CA SER A 86 -15.00 12.76 -1.61
C SER A 86 -14.56 11.89 -2.78
N SER A 87 -14.75 12.40 -4.00
CA SER A 87 -14.26 11.76 -5.23
C SER A 87 -12.76 12.00 -5.46
N VAL A 88 -12.05 12.56 -4.47
CA VAL A 88 -10.63 12.85 -4.56
C VAL A 88 -9.83 11.56 -4.40
N PHE A 89 -8.94 11.35 -5.38
CA PHE A 89 -7.93 10.32 -5.38
C PHE A 89 -6.57 10.96 -5.07
N ILE A 90 -5.84 10.36 -4.15
CA ILE A 90 -4.51 10.79 -3.72
C ILE A 90 -3.55 9.67 -4.07
N ALA A 91 -2.63 9.92 -5.00
CA ALA A 91 -1.51 9.02 -5.21
C ALA A 91 -0.55 9.15 -4.03
N LEU A 92 -0.32 8.05 -3.31
CA LEU A 92 0.57 8.05 -2.16
C LEU A 92 2.03 7.88 -2.63
N GLY A 93 2.23 7.03 -3.64
CA GLY A 93 3.52 6.91 -4.32
C GLY A 93 3.70 5.57 -5.02
N GLU A 94 4.88 5.42 -5.61
CA GLU A 94 5.35 4.23 -6.30
C GLU A 94 6.71 3.82 -5.71
N HIS A 95 6.86 2.54 -5.40
CA HIS A 95 8.11 1.97 -4.89
C HIS A 95 8.53 0.76 -5.71
N LYS A 96 9.72 0.85 -6.30
CA LYS A 96 10.37 -0.33 -6.87
C LYS A 96 11.05 -1.12 -5.77
N LEU A 97 10.73 -2.40 -5.68
CA LEU A 97 11.28 -3.33 -4.71
C LEU A 97 11.92 -4.51 -5.44
N LYS A 98 13.07 -4.95 -4.94
CA LYS A 98 13.78 -6.13 -5.43
C LYS A 98 13.57 -7.27 -4.45
N LEU A 99 12.92 -8.34 -4.91
CA LEU A 99 12.61 -9.56 -4.15
C LEU A 99 13.60 -10.68 -4.46
#